data_AF-A0A9E2JEU7-F1
#
_entry.id   AF-A0A9E2JEU7-F1
#
_cell.length_a   1.000
_cell.length_b   1.000
_cell.length_c   1.000
_cell.angle_alpha   90.00
_cell.angle_beta   90.00
_cell.angle_gamma   90.00
#
_symmetry.space_group_name_H-M   'P 1'
#
loop_
_entity.id
_entity.type
_entity.pdbx_description
1 polymer ?
#
loop_
_entity_poly.entity_id
_entity_poly.type
_entity_poly.pdbx_seq_one_letter_code
_entity_poly.pdbx_strand_id
1 'polypeptide(L)'
;MIDYLNKRMLLSVFHATGTEGNWAIELRFVKGKGTELYYIGALNFLAEMTIGISEIRNIDLSYTEIPFDVYSYFQELTPNGELISERKRTVFHPNFEDIPTKEELYGFSGQILPEFISDMNTLVVEHNTYPGLTYDRTAGDYYVFKLPVQHPGHQYFQGCSGAPILDTKGNIIALVCSGNKEHNEIYGISLNKFKVALDITYNHIL
;
A
#
# COMPACT_ATOMS: atom_id res chain seq x y z
N MET A 1 0.14 6.87 -0.17
CA MET A 1 -0.38 8.11 0.41
C MET A 1 -1.60 8.54 -0.36
N ILE A 2 -2.59 9.09 0.33
CA ILE A 2 -3.81 9.64 -0.27
C ILE A 2 -4.08 11.04 0.29
N ASP A 3 -4.77 11.87 -0.48
CA ASP A 3 -5.40 13.10 0.01
C ASP A 3 -6.93 12.89 0.02
N TYR A 4 -7.56 13.06 1.18
CA TYR A 4 -9.01 12.90 1.39
C TYR A 4 -9.47 13.77 2.57
N LEU A 5 -10.65 14.40 2.45
CA LEU A 5 -11.21 15.32 3.46
C LEU A 5 -10.23 16.41 3.94
N ASN A 6 -9.46 17.01 3.02
CA ASN A 6 -8.42 18.00 3.33
C ASN A 6 -7.35 17.49 4.31
N LYS A 7 -7.13 16.17 4.36
CA LYS A 7 -6.06 15.51 5.11
C LYS A 7 -5.18 14.71 4.15
N ARG A 8 -3.89 14.63 4.46
CA ARG A 8 -3.01 13.63 3.84
C ARG A 8 -2.86 12.44 4.77
N MET A 9 -3.03 11.26 4.19
CA MET A 9 -2.98 10.01 4.94
C MET A 9 -2.04 9.01 4.30
N LEU A 10 -1.37 8.25 5.16
CA LEU A 10 -0.74 7.00 4.79
C LEU A 10 -1.73 5.87 5.06
N LEU A 11 -2.01 5.06 4.04
CA LEU A 11 -2.78 3.83 4.17
C LEU A 11 -1.83 2.64 4.04
N SER A 12 -2.05 1.60 4.81
CA SER A 12 -1.36 0.32 4.74
C SER A 12 -2.28 -0.80 5.26
N VAL A 13 -1.72 -1.99 5.45
CA VAL A 13 -2.41 -3.18 5.96
C VAL A 13 -1.96 -3.49 7.39
N PHE A 14 -2.88 -3.99 8.21
CA PHE A 14 -2.65 -4.26 9.63
C PHE A 14 -1.60 -5.34 9.84
N HIS A 15 -1.64 -6.46 9.12
CA HIS A 15 -0.66 -7.55 9.34
C HIS A 15 0.78 -7.11 9.09
N ALA A 16 0.98 -6.14 8.19
CA ALA A 16 2.30 -5.58 7.93
C ALA A 16 2.74 -4.67 9.06
N THR A 17 1.83 -3.88 9.64
CA THR A 17 2.15 -2.73 10.51
C THR A 17 1.76 -2.87 11.98
N GLY A 18 1.00 -3.91 12.32
CA GLY A 18 0.42 -4.14 13.65
C GLY A 18 1.37 -4.83 14.63
N THR A 19 2.58 -5.16 14.21
CA THR A 19 3.66 -5.56 15.13
C THR A 19 4.35 -4.30 15.63
N GLU A 20 4.63 -4.22 16.94
CA GLU A 20 5.31 -3.09 17.58
C GLU A 20 6.63 -2.79 16.85
N GLY A 21 6.64 -1.72 16.06
CA GLY A 21 7.76 -1.36 15.21
C GLY A 21 7.79 0.15 14.94
N ASN A 22 9.00 0.69 14.87
CA ASN A 22 9.22 2.07 14.43
C ASN A 22 9.10 2.12 12.89
N TRP A 23 7.89 2.36 12.40
CA TRP A 23 7.64 2.49 10.97
C TRP A 23 8.15 3.83 10.43
N ALA A 24 8.63 3.84 9.19
CA ALA A 24 9.04 5.06 8.52
C ALA A 24 8.65 5.02 7.03
N ILE A 25 8.46 6.20 6.45
CA ILE A 25 8.36 6.38 5.00
C ILE A 25 9.75 6.70 4.49
N GLU A 26 10.24 5.89 3.54
CA GLU A 26 11.40 6.26 2.73
C GLU A 26 11.05 7.48 1.86
N LEU A 27 11.73 8.60 2.09
CA LEU A 27 11.50 9.82 1.33
C LEU A 27 12.35 9.83 0.06
N ARG A 28 13.67 9.75 0.23
CA ARG A 28 14.67 9.75 -0.85
C ARG A 28 16.04 9.35 -0.30
N PHE A 29 16.92 8.86 -1.16
CA PHE A 29 18.34 8.76 -0.91
C PHE A 29 19.04 10.10 -1.21
N VAL A 30 19.99 10.49 -0.33
CA VAL A 30 20.88 11.64 -0.52
C VAL A 30 22.32 11.18 -0.37
N LYS A 31 23.10 11.33 -1.44
CA LYS A 31 24.50 10.92 -1.46
C LYS A 31 25.29 11.58 -0.33
N GLY A 32 26.03 10.76 0.42
CA GLY A 32 26.82 11.18 1.58
C GLY A 32 26.03 11.40 2.87
N LYS A 33 24.69 11.29 2.84
CA LYS A 33 23.81 11.34 4.02
C LYS A 33 23.03 10.04 4.24
N GLY A 34 22.82 9.26 3.18
CA GLY A 34 22.01 8.04 3.21
C GLY A 34 20.54 8.32 2.91
N THR A 35 19.68 7.39 3.30
CA THR A 35 18.23 7.50 3.07
C THR A 35 17.57 8.42 4.09
N GLU A 36 16.86 9.43 3.59
CA GLU A 36 15.98 10.27 4.39
C GLU A 36 14.69 9.52 4.72
N LEU A 37 14.39 9.46 6.02
CA LEU A 37 13.22 8.77 6.56
C LEU A 37 12.28 9.76 7.24
N TYR A 38 10.99 9.62 6.99
CA TYR A 38 9.96 10.22 7.82
C TYR A 38 9.44 9.16 8.78
N TYR A 39 9.76 9.30 10.07
CA TYR A 39 9.28 8.38 11.10
C TYR A 39 7.78 8.58 11.30
N ILE A 40 7.05 7.49 11.12
CA ILE A 40 5.61 7.45 11.31
C ILE A 40 5.36 7.32 12.81
N GLY A 41 4.43 8.12 13.33
CA GLY A 41 3.96 7.99 14.70
C GLY A 41 3.05 6.78 14.87
N ALA A 42 2.06 6.90 15.76
CA ALA A 42 1.06 5.86 15.93
C ALA A 42 0.24 5.65 14.64
N LEU A 43 -0.03 4.37 14.34
CA LEU A 43 -0.98 3.94 13.33
C LEU A 43 -2.32 3.62 13.99
N ASN A 44 -3.40 3.95 13.29
CA ASN A 44 -4.74 3.56 13.66
C ASN A 44 -5.09 2.24 12.96
N PHE A 45 -5.87 1.41 13.63
CA PHE A 45 -6.32 0.11 13.14
C PHE A 45 -7.84 0.04 13.20
N LEU A 46 -8.45 -0.74 12.30
CA LEU A 46 -9.89 -0.87 12.23
C LEU A 46 -10.35 -2.24 12.75
N ALA A 47 -11.38 -2.22 13.58
CA ALA A 47 -12.07 -3.42 14.04
C ALA A 47 -13.58 -3.29 13.79
N GLU A 48 -14.22 -4.40 13.48
CA GLU A 48 -15.64 -4.53 13.24
C GLU A 48 -16.27 -5.40 14.32
N MET A 49 -17.44 -4.99 14.81
CA MET A 49 -18.24 -5.75 15.76
C MET A 49 -19.70 -5.71 15.30
N THR A 50 -20.37 -6.86 15.35
CA THR A 50 -21.81 -6.94 15.11
C THR A 50 -22.55 -6.83 16.45
N ILE A 51 -23.53 -5.93 16.54
CA ILE A 51 -24.31 -5.76 17.77
C ILE A 51 -24.99 -7.07 18.15
N GLY A 52 -24.78 -7.53 19.38
CA GLY A 52 -25.30 -8.81 19.88
C GLY A 52 -24.37 -10.00 19.67
N ILE A 53 -23.25 -9.82 18.97
CA ILE A 53 -22.16 -10.81 18.84
C ILE A 53 -20.96 -10.30 19.65
N SER A 54 -20.39 -11.12 20.52
CA SER A 54 -19.26 -10.74 21.37
C SER A 54 -17.91 -10.75 20.65
N GLU A 55 -17.87 -11.27 19.42
CA GLU A 55 -16.66 -11.38 18.62
C GLU A 55 -16.34 -10.04 17.94
N ILE A 56 -15.11 -9.59 18.14
CA ILE A 56 -14.54 -8.42 17.47
C ILE A 56 -13.58 -8.94 16.40
N ARG A 57 -13.80 -8.49 15.17
CA ARG A 57 -13.01 -8.88 14.00
C ARG A 57 -12.12 -7.73 13.57
N ASN A 58 -10.81 -7.94 13.60
CA ASN A 58 -9.89 -6.95 13.04
C ASN A 58 -9.99 -6.95 11.52
N ILE A 59 -10.10 -5.77 10.92
CA ILE A 59 -10.01 -5.57 9.48
C ILE A 59 -8.53 -5.29 9.17
N ASP A 60 -8.01 -5.88 8.10
CA ASP A 60 -6.58 -5.83 7.75
C ASP A 60 -6.16 -4.47 7.18
N LEU A 61 -6.36 -3.42 7.96
CA LEU A 61 -6.23 -2.03 7.59
C LEU A 61 -5.46 -1.27 8.66
N SER A 62 -4.55 -0.41 8.20
CA SER A 62 -3.93 0.59 9.04
C SER A 62 -3.84 1.93 8.32
N TYR A 63 -3.94 3.01 9.10
CA TYR A 63 -3.83 4.36 8.54
C TYR A 63 -3.32 5.36 9.57
N THR A 64 -2.76 6.46 9.08
CA THR A 64 -2.38 7.59 9.93
C THR A 64 -2.35 8.88 9.12
N GLU A 65 -2.60 10.02 9.76
CA GLU A 65 -2.43 11.33 9.16
C GLU A 65 -0.94 11.67 9.08
N ILE A 66 -0.52 12.24 7.96
CA ILE A 66 0.82 12.78 7.78
C ILE A 66 0.75 14.21 7.23
N PRO A 67 1.77 15.05 7.43
CA PRO A 67 1.80 16.40 6.90
C PRO A 67 1.75 16.47 5.35
N PHE A 68 1.16 17.55 4.81
CA PHE A 68 1.04 17.78 3.36
C PHE A 68 2.37 18.07 2.65
N ASP A 69 3.42 18.38 3.38
CA ASP A 69 4.78 18.60 2.85
C ASP A 69 5.63 17.33 2.86
N VAL A 70 5.12 16.22 3.41
CA VAL A 70 5.77 14.90 3.29
C VAL A 70 5.54 14.32 1.91
N TYR A 71 6.65 14.03 1.21
CA TYR A 71 6.67 13.43 -0.11
C TYR A 71 7.77 12.39 -0.23
N SER A 72 7.45 11.26 -0.85
CA SER A 72 8.42 10.24 -1.24
C SER A 72 8.70 10.26 -2.73
N TYR A 73 9.88 9.79 -3.08
CA TYR A 73 10.41 9.83 -4.43
C TYR A 73 10.75 8.40 -4.88
N PHE A 74 10.60 8.16 -6.17
CA PHE A 74 11.20 7.04 -6.86
C PHE A 74 12.52 7.55 -7.45
N GLN A 75 13.63 6.90 -7.10
CA GLN A 75 14.96 7.29 -7.56
C GLN A 75 15.63 6.11 -8.22
N GLU A 76 16.24 6.37 -9.38
CA GLU A 76 17.17 5.44 -10.02
C GLU A 76 18.58 5.90 -9.69
N LEU A 77 19.38 5.00 -9.12
CA LEU A 77 20.75 5.29 -8.70
C LEU A 77 21.71 4.39 -9.46
N THR A 78 22.91 4.91 -9.74
CA THR A 78 24.05 4.07 -10.13
C THR A 78 24.52 3.23 -8.93
N PRO A 79 25.32 2.17 -9.14
CA PRO A 79 25.91 1.40 -8.04
C PRO A 79 26.74 2.23 -7.05
N ASN A 80 27.24 3.40 -7.47
CA ASN A 80 28.02 4.32 -6.63
C ASN A 80 27.16 5.39 -5.93
N GLY A 81 25.83 5.28 -6.02
CA GLY A 81 24.89 6.22 -5.41
C GLY A 81 24.71 7.54 -6.16
N GLU A 82 25.17 7.65 -7.42
CA GLU A 82 24.82 8.81 -8.27
C GLU A 82 23.37 8.73 -8.72
N LEU A 83 22.64 9.84 -8.61
CA LEU A 83 21.25 9.94 -9.04
C LEU A 83 21.17 9.99 -10.58
N ILE A 84 20.50 9.01 -11.17
CA ILE A 84 20.20 8.94 -12.61
C ILE A 84 18.90 9.68 -12.90
N SER A 85 17.84 9.37 -12.14
CA SER A 85 16.53 10.00 -12.28
C SER A 85 15.80 10.06 -10.94
N GLU A 86 14.94 11.06 -10.78
CA GLU A 86 14.06 11.21 -9.62
C GLU A 86 12.65 11.57 -10.09
N ARG A 87 11.65 10.87 -9.56
CA ARG A 87 10.24 11.20 -9.77
C ARG A 87 9.48 11.14 -8.46
N LYS A 88 8.75 12.20 -8.15
CA LYS A 88 7.84 12.22 -7.01
C LYS A 88 6.78 11.12 -7.15
N ARG A 89 6.57 10.32 -6.10
CA ARG A 89 5.53 9.30 -6.07
C ARG A 89 4.15 9.96 -6.02
N THR A 90 3.18 9.31 -6.67
CA THR A 90 1.80 9.81 -6.73
C THR A 90 1.17 9.85 -5.33
N VAL A 91 0.51 10.96 -5.03
CA VAL A 91 -0.46 11.05 -3.94
C VAL A 91 -1.83 10.86 -4.57
N PHE A 92 -2.55 9.81 -4.15
CA PHE A 92 -3.82 9.44 -4.77
C PHE A 92 -4.99 10.25 -4.20
N HIS A 93 -6.03 10.42 -4.99
CA HIS A 93 -7.29 11.04 -4.59
C HIS A 93 -8.41 10.01 -4.77
N PRO A 94 -8.52 9.03 -3.85
CA PRO A 94 -9.42 7.91 -4.03
C PRO A 94 -10.88 8.36 -4.04
N ASN A 95 -11.67 7.78 -4.93
CA ASN A 95 -13.10 7.68 -4.73
C ASN A 95 -13.39 6.33 -4.05
N PHE A 96 -13.79 6.38 -2.78
CA PHE A 96 -14.03 5.17 -1.99
C PHE A 96 -15.26 4.35 -2.43
N GLU A 97 -16.07 4.88 -3.34
CA GLU A 97 -17.19 4.17 -3.94
C GLU A 97 -16.78 3.34 -5.18
N ASP A 98 -15.54 3.51 -5.67
CA ASP A 98 -15.05 2.75 -6.81
C ASP A 98 -14.90 1.26 -6.43
N ILE A 99 -15.52 0.39 -7.23
CA ILE A 99 -15.46 -1.05 -7.09
C ILE A 99 -14.90 -1.68 -8.37
N PRO A 100 -14.17 -2.80 -8.27
CA PRO A 100 -13.62 -3.44 -9.45
C PRO A 100 -14.72 -4.13 -10.28
N THR A 101 -14.59 -4.04 -11.60
CA THR A 101 -15.40 -4.75 -12.60
C THR A 101 -14.58 -5.81 -13.35
N LYS A 102 -15.28 -6.71 -14.05
CA LYS A 102 -14.70 -7.82 -14.82
C LYS A 102 -14.06 -7.39 -16.13
N GLU A 103 -14.51 -6.27 -16.67
CA GLU A 103 -14.13 -5.73 -17.98
C GLU A 103 -12.85 -4.87 -17.91
N GLU A 104 -12.49 -4.43 -16.71
CA GLU A 104 -11.34 -3.56 -16.45
C GLU A 104 -10.09 -4.39 -16.09
N LEU A 105 -8.91 -3.83 -16.39
CA LEU A 105 -7.64 -4.40 -16.00
C LEU A 105 -7.05 -3.62 -14.83
N TYR A 106 -6.34 -4.34 -13.97
CA TYR A 106 -5.70 -3.77 -12.81
C TYR A 106 -4.21 -4.05 -12.78
N GLY A 107 -3.49 -3.32 -11.94
CA GLY A 107 -2.11 -3.64 -11.65
C GLY A 107 -1.67 -3.05 -10.34
N PHE A 108 -0.61 -3.62 -9.78
CA PHE A 108 0.11 -3.01 -8.67
C PHE A 108 1.60 -3.07 -8.94
N SER A 109 2.33 -2.31 -8.14
CA SER A 109 3.77 -2.33 -8.14
C SER A 109 4.31 -2.24 -6.73
N GLY A 110 5.33 -3.03 -6.44
CA GLY A 110 5.94 -3.15 -5.12
C GLY A 110 7.46 -3.10 -5.16
N GLN A 111 8.05 -3.01 -3.98
CA GLN A 111 9.49 -3.11 -3.76
C GLN A 111 9.75 -4.42 -3.02
N ILE A 112 10.54 -5.29 -3.63
CA ILE A 112 10.82 -6.64 -3.14
C ILE A 112 12.32 -6.83 -2.92
N LEU A 113 12.70 -7.94 -2.31
CA LEU A 113 14.10 -8.34 -2.09
C LEU A 113 14.96 -7.20 -1.49
N PRO A 114 14.56 -6.66 -0.33
CA PRO A 114 15.30 -5.57 0.29
C PRO A 114 16.69 -6.01 0.76
N GLU A 115 17.70 -5.23 0.42
CA GLU A 115 19.09 -5.39 0.88
C GLU A 115 19.58 -4.07 1.48
N PHE A 116 20.13 -4.11 2.69
CA PHE A 116 20.68 -2.93 3.33
C PHE A 116 22.17 -2.77 3.04
N ILE A 117 22.54 -1.67 2.39
CA ILE A 117 23.92 -1.35 2.06
C ILE A 117 24.49 -0.42 3.12
N SER A 118 25.26 -0.98 4.04
CA SER A 118 25.74 -0.30 5.26
C SER A 118 26.60 0.95 4.95
N ASP A 119 27.50 0.86 3.97
CA ASP A 119 28.42 1.96 3.62
C ASP A 119 27.70 3.20 3.07
N MET A 120 26.53 2.99 2.46
CA MET A 120 25.69 4.05 1.92
C MET A 120 24.52 4.40 2.85
N ASN A 121 24.31 3.65 3.93
CA ASN A 121 23.15 3.77 4.82
C ASN A 121 21.83 3.85 4.03
N THR A 122 21.62 2.88 3.12
CA THR A 122 20.48 2.85 2.20
C THR A 122 19.90 1.44 2.04
N LEU A 123 18.61 1.38 1.76
CA LEU A 123 17.92 0.15 1.39
C LEU A 123 17.85 0.08 -0.14
N VAL A 124 18.38 -0.99 -0.72
CA VAL A 124 18.23 -1.30 -2.13
C VAL A 124 17.12 -2.33 -2.26
N VAL A 125 16.29 -2.18 -3.28
CA VAL A 125 15.12 -3.03 -3.52
C VAL A 125 14.99 -3.30 -5.01
N GLU A 126 14.41 -4.43 -5.36
CA GLU A 126 13.96 -4.68 -6.72
C GLU A 126 12.53 -4.16 -6.91
N HIS A 127 12.31 -3.44 -8.00
CA HIS A 127 10.97 -2.97 -8.35
C HIS A 127 10.26 -3.99 -9.22
N ASN A 128 9.08 -4.42 -8.78
CA ASN A 128 8.33 -5.43 -9.48
C ASN A 128 6.89 -4.97 -9.74
N THR A 129 6.51 -4.96 -11.01
CA THR A 129 5.20 -4.48 -11.46
C THR A 129 4.41 -5.63 -12.07
N TYR A 130 3.17 -5.78 -11.63
CA TYR A 130 2.23 -6.78 -12.11
C TYR A 130 1.03 -6.08 -12.79
N PRO A 131 1.14 -5.73 -14.08
CA PRO A 131 0.01 -5.20 -14.84
C PRO A 131 -0.92 -6.34 -15.29
N GLY A 132 -2.14 -6.01 -15.74
CA GLY A 132 -3.03 -6.98 -16.41
C GLY A 132 -3.72 -7.96 -15.48
N LEU A 133 -3.86 -7.63 -14.20
CA LEU A 133 -4.71 -8.37 -13.28
C LEU A 133 -6.17 -8.27 -13.73
N THR A 134 -6.93 -9.35 -13.54
CA THR A 134 -8.37 -9.34 -13.78
C THR A 134 -9.11 -9.58 -12.47
N TYR A 135 -10.18 -8.82 -12.23
CA TYR A 135 -11.00 -9.03 -11.05
C TYR A 135 -11.73 -10.38 -11.15
N ASP A 136 -11.71 -11.15 -10.06
CA ASP A 136 -12.38 -12.44 -9.97
C ASP A 136 -13.68 -12.38 -9.14
N ARG A 137 -13.54 -12.01 -7.87
CA ARG A 137 -14.67 -12.04 -6.92
C ARG A 137 -14.37 -11.16 -5.71
N THR A 138 -15.42 -10.84 -4.98
CA THR A 138 -15.31 -10.31 -3.61
C THR A 138 -15.39 -11.49 -2.64
N ALA A 139 -14.46 -11.57 -1.70
CA ALA A 139 -14.43 -12.56 -0.63
C ALA A 139 -14.28 -11.84 0.72
N GLY A 140 -15.39 -11.63 1.42
CA GLY A 140 -15.40 -10.83 2.64
C GLY A 140 -15.02 -9.38 2.35
N ASP A 141 -13.96 -8.88 2.99
CA ASP A 141 -13.45 -7.52 2.78
C ASP A 141 -12.50 -7.39 1.59
N TYR A 142 -12.16 -8.50 0.94
CA TYR A 142 -11.13 -8.54 -0.09
C TYR A 142 -11.73 -8.60 -1.49
N TYR A 143 -11.12 -7.86 -2.41
CA TYR A 143 -11.22 -8.13 -3.84
C TYR A 143 -10.14 -9.13 -4.24
N VAL A 144 -10.53 -10.18 -4.92
CA VAL A 144 -9.64 -11.22 -5.42
C VAL A 144 -9.40 -10.95 -6.90
N PHE A 145 -8.13 -10.89 -7.29
CA PHE A 145 -7.69 -10.69 -8.66
C PHE A 145 -6.91 -11.91 -9.14
N LYS A 146 -7.05 -12.28 -10.42
CA LYS A 146 -6.19 -13.28 -11.07
C LYS A 146 -4.95 -12.61 -11.65
N LEU A 147 -3.80 -13.26 -11.47
CA LEU A 147 -2.56 -12.87 -12.14
C LEU A 147 -2.64 -13.25 -13.64
N PRO A 148 -2.09 -12.43 -14.55
CA PRO A 148 -2.03 -12.74 -15.98
C PRO A 148 -1.01 -13.84 -16.31
N VAL A 149 -0.10 -14.13 -15.37
CA VAL A 149 0.96 -15.13 -15.48
C VAL A 149 0.91 -16.04 -14.26
N GLN A 150 1.53 -17.21 -14.35
CA GLN A 150 1.61 -18.13 -13.22
C GLN A 150 2.38 -17.49 -12.06
N HIS A 151 1.87 -17.66 -10.84
CA HIS A 151 2.39 -17.08 -9.63
C HIS A 151 3.88 -17.45 -9.42
N PRO A 152 4.83 -16.49 -9.52
CA PRO A 152 6.27 -16.75 -9.56
C PRO A 152 6.83 -17.29 -8.24
N GLY A 153 6.04 -17.24 -7.16
CA GLY A 153 6.41 -17.69 -5.82
C GLY A 153 6.30 -16.56 -4.81
N HIS A 154 6.03 -16.87 -3.54
CA HIS A 154 5.73 -15.85 -2.53
C HIS A 154 6.87 -14.85 -2.31
N GLN A 155 8.12 -15.27 -2.48
CA GLN A 155 9.28 -14.37 -2.35
C GLN A 155 9.23 -13.16 -3.29
N TYR A 156 8.61 -13.29 -4.47
CA TYR A 156 8.48 -12.19 -5.44
C TYR A 156 7.31 -11.25 -5.14
N PHE A 157 6.58 -11.49 -4.05
CA PHE A 157 5.53 -10.62 -3.51
C PHE A 157 5.82 -10.15 -2.08
N GLN A 158 6.85 -10.67 -1.42
CA GLN A 158 7.27 -10.19 -0.10
C GLN A 158 7.78 -8.75 -0.22
N GLY A 159 7.09 -7.83 0.47
CA GLY A 159 7.30 -6.37 0.32
C GLY A 159 6.20 -5.65 -0.47
N CYS A 160 5.28 -6.39 -1.10
CA CYS A 160 4.14 -5.80 -1.81
C CYS A 160 2.92 -5.52 -0.91
N SER A 161 2.88 -5.99 0.34
CA SER A 161 1.78 -5.71 1.26
C SER A 161 1.59 -4.20 1.44
N GLY A 162 0.35 -3.72 1.31
CA GLY A 162 0.01 -2.29 1.30
C GLY A 162 0.24 -1.59 -0.04
N ALA A 163 0.78 -2.26 -1.07
CA ALA A 163 0.91 -1.67 -2.40
C ALA A 163 -0.45 -1.37 -3.02
N PRO A 164 -0.64 -0.21 -3.67
CA PRO A 164 -1.90 0.15 -4.29
C PRO A 164 -2.17 -0.70 -5.53
N ILE A 165 -3.38 -1.26 -5.61
CA ILE A 165 -3.94 -1.87 -6.82
C ILE A 165 -4.75 -0.80 -7.55
N LEU A 166 -4.35 -0.52 -8.79
CA LEU A 166 -4.87 0.54 -9.63
C LEU A 166 -5.63 -0.02 -10.83
N ASP A 167 -6.68 0.69 -11.29
CA ASP A 167 -7.28 0.46 -12.61
C ASP A 167 -6.43 1.12 -13.74
N THR A 168 -6.85 0.95 -14.99
CA THR A 168 -6.15 1.55 -16.15
C THR A 168 -6.21 3.09 -16.20
N LYS A 169 -7.08 3.73 -15.41
CA LYS A 169 -7.20 5.19 -15.29
C LYS A 169 -6.37 5.75 -14.14
N GLY A 170 -5.76 4.88 -13.33
CA GLY A 170 -4.94 5.26 -12.18
C GLY A 170 -5.74 5.47 -10.89
N ASN A 171 -7.02 5.06 -10.86
CA ASN A 171 -7.80 5.05 -9.62
C ASN A 171 -7.35 3.88 -8.75
N ILE A 172 -7.19 4.14 -7.46
CA ILE A 172 -6.83 3.12 -6.47
C ILE A 172 -8.09 2.43 -5.96
N ILE A 173 -8.12 1.10 -6.05
CA ILE A 173 -9.31 0.28 -5.77
C ILE A 173 -9.10 -0.62 -4.54
N ALA A 174 -7.88 -1.10 -4.33
CA ALA A 174 -7.51 -1.93 -3.20
C ALA A 174 -6.05 -1.73 -2.78
N LEU A 175 -5.67 -2.26 -1.61
CA LEU A 175 -4.27 -2.45 -1.22
C LEU A 175 -3.93 -3.94 -1.21
N VAL A 176 -2.80 -4.33 -1.79
CA VAL A 176 -2.33 -5.72 -1.78
C VAL A 176 -2.21 -6.20 -0.33
N CYS A 177 -2.79 -7.36 -0.05
CA CYS A 177 -2.81 -7.97 1.27
C CYS A 177 -2.07 -9.30 1.28
N SER A 178 -2.39 -10.18 0.33
CA SER A 178 -1.80 -11.53 0.26
C SER A 178 -1.93 -12.10 -1.14
N GLY A 179 -1.36 -13.28 -1.36
CA GLY A 179 -1.47 -14.01 -2.62
C GLY A 179 -1.69 -15.50 -2.39
N ASN A 180 -2.35 -16.16 -3.35
CA ASN A 180 -2.55 -17.60 -3.35
C ASN A 180 -1.91 -18.21 -4.59
N LYS A 181 -0.83 -18.96 -4.40
CA LYS A 181 -0.08 -19.59 -5.48
C LYS A 181 -0.88 -20.66 -6.20
N GLU A 182 -1.66 -21.46 -5.48
CA GLU A 182 -2.43 -22.58 -6.04
C GLU A 182 -3.50 -22.09 -7.02
N HIS A 183 -4.15 -20.98 -6.69
CA HIS A 183 -5.24 -20.42 -7.50
C HIS A 183 -4.81 -19.27 -8.40
N ASN A 184 -3.52 -18.89 -8.37
CA ASN A 184 -2.96 -17.78 -9.11
C ASN A 184 -3.63 -16.43 -8.80
N GLU A 185 -3.83 -16.15 -7.51
CA GLU A 185 -4.63 -15.02 -7.02
C GLU A 185 -3.81 -14.01 -6.22
N ILE A 186 -4.26 -12.76 -6.26
CA ILE A 186 -3.86 -11.67 -5.37
C ILE A 186 -5.11 -11.17 -4.66
N TYR A 187 -4.98 -10.99 -3.35
CA TYR A 187 -6.04 -10.50 -2.48
C TYR A 187 -5.72 -9.04 -2.17
N GLY A 188 -6.63 -8.14 -2.54
CA GLY A 188 -6.56 -6.73 -2.19
C GLY A 188 -7.63 -6.39 -1.16
N ILE A 189 -7.25 -5.78 -0.04
CA ILE A 189 -8.24 -5.26 0.91
C ILE A 189 -8.96 -4.06 0.25
N SER A 190 -10.29 -4.08 0.27
CA SER A 190 -11.08 -3.04 -0.40
C SER A 190 -10.85 -1.68 0.22
N LEU A 191 -10.63 -0.67 -0.63
CA LEU A 191 -10.50 0.70 -0.14
C LEU A 191 -11.79 1.21 0.52
N ASN A 192 -12.96 0.73 0.08
CA ASN A 192 -14.26 1.17 0.61
C ASN A 192 -14.38 0.97 2.13
N LYS A 193 -13.64 0.00 2.69
CA LYS A 193 -13.60 -0.29 4.13
C LYS A 193 -12.94 0.81 4.95
N PHE A 194 -12.06 1.61 4.35
CA PHE A 194 -11.50 2.78 5.02
C PHE A 194 -12.53 3.90 5.16
N LYS A 195 -13.49 4.02 4.24
CA LYS A 195 -14.32 5.21 4.11
C LYS A 195 -15.00 5.60 5.41
N VAL A 196 -15.74 4.66 6.02
CA VAL A 196 -16.50 4.92 7.24
C VAL A 196 -15.56 5.33 8.39
N ALA A 197 -14.42 4.65 8.54
CA ALA A 197 -13.45 4.96 9.57
C ALA A 197 -12.83 6.35 9.38
N LEU A 198 -12.46 6.70 8.15
CA LEU A 198 -11.88 8.00 7.82
C LEU A 198 -12.92 9.12 7.94
N ASP A 199 -14.16 8.89 7.51
CA ASP A 199 -15.25 9.84 7.67
C ASP A 199 -15.51 10.14 9.15
N ILE A 200 -15.64 9.12 10.00
CA ILE A 200 -15.88 9.34 11.44
C ILE A 200 -14.69 10.07 12.09
N THR A 201 -13.46 9.72 11.70
CA THR A 201 -12.26 10.26 12.35
C THR A 201 -11.96 11.70 11.92
N TYR A 202 -12.19 12.04 10.65
CA TYR A 202 -11.73 13.30 10.06
C TYR A 202 -12.83 14.20 9.49
N ASN A 203 -14.02 13.65 9.20
CA ASN A 203 -15.19 14.46 8.90
C ASN A 203 -15.82 14.82 10.25
N HIS A 204 -15.89 16.10 10.58
CA HIS A 204 -16.52 16.59 11.81
C HIS A 204 -18.05 16.44 11.78
N ILE A 205 -18.56 15.22 11.55
CA ILE A 205 -19.97 14.88 11.68
C ILE A 205 -20.21 14.48 13.14
N LEU A 206 -20.32 15.50 13.99
CA LEU A 206 -21.06 15.48 15.25
C LEU A 206 -21.91 16.76 15.31
#